data_AF-A0A958JEF4-F1
#
_entry.id   AF-A0A958JEF4-F1
#
_cell.length_a   1.000
_cell.length_b   1.000
_cell.length_c   1.000
_cell.angle_alpha   90.00
_cell.angle_beta   90.00
_cell.angle_gamma   90.00
#
_symmetry.space_group_name_H-M   'P 1'
#
loop_
_entity.id
_entity.type
_entity.pdbx_description
1 polymer ?
#
loop_
_entity_poly.entity_id
_entity_poly.type
_entity_poly.pdbx_seq_one_letter_code
_entity_poly.pdbx_strand_id
1 'polypeptide(L)'
;MGTIGESNRDSFASDNGSTPSADGGDQDSTPGEMGNLGDPLAGLKICSALDFQGVNWPDVLKISERSAIGLGLNITGSFEGTVGWANLANNFDGQGMSLGLLQQNLGQGSLQPLLMSMRQNYPEVLDQEFSLEQKSSLFTMLREWSDQGQSFLVSSHWSGSASLWAQELSVLDTVSESPSVSFLSSSGLDSSFNFLLALLPKNKSSVDWAVSNIYSRDKNFKPEWKDSFQGMAETPEYVSEQIGAALYLHERAQSYLSELSFKELRSYLFFFDIAVQNGGIPLDD
;
A
#
# COMPACT_ATOMS: atom_id res chain seq x y z
N MET A 1 33.06 3.30 -48.81
CA MET A 1 33.50 2.57 -50.02
C MET A 1 33.11 1.11 -49.85
N GLY A 2 32.22 0.60 -50.69
CA GLY A 2 31.69 -0.77 -50.59
C GLY A 2 30.30 -0.85 -51.20
N THR A 3 30.22 -1.52 -52.34
CA THR A 3 29.23 -1.49 -53.42
C THR A 3 27.88 -2.17 -53.16
N ILE A 4 26.92 -1.71 -53.98
CA ILE A 4 25.58 -2.21 -54.30
C ILE A 4 25.59 -3.66 -54.83
N GLY A 5 24.50 -4.40 -54.57
CA GLY A 5 24.14 -5.64 -55.29
C GLY A 5 22.64 -5.95 -55.13
N GLU A 6 21.88 -5.69 -56.19
CA GLU A 6 20.43 -5.85 -56.33
C GLU A 6 19.94 -7.29 -56.58
N SER A 7 18.61 -7.40 -56.53
CA SER A 7 17.73 -8.28 -57.34
C SER A 7 17.38 -9.63 -56.70
N ASN A 8 16.16 -10.18 -56.82
CA ASN A 8 14.88 -9.78 -57.43
C ASN A 8 13.87 -10.89 -57.05
N ARG A 9 12.58 -10.52 -56.89
CA ARG A 9 11.36 -11.17 -57.46
C ARG A 9 11.11 -12.68 -57.25
N ASP A 10 9.91 -13.24 -57.13
CA ASP A 10 8.53 -12.82 -57.39
C ASP A 10 7.57 -13.83 -56.71
N SER A 11 6.35 -13.35 -56.40
CA SER A 11 5.02 -14.00 -56.49
C SER A 11 4.77 -15.41 -55.95
N PHE A 12 3.69 -15.57 -55.16
CA PHE A 12 2.48 -16.28 -55.62
C PHE A 12 1.27 -15.94 -54.72
N ALA A 13 0.15 -15.62 -55.37
CA ALA A 13 -1.14 -15.32 -54.79
C ALA A 13 -2.13 -16.46 -55.07
N SER A 14 -3.07 -16.69 -54.14
CA SER A 14 -4.43 -17.23 -54.34
C SER A 14 -5.09 -17.22 -52.95
N ASP A 15 -5.94 -16.27 -52.57
CA ASP A 15 -7.33 -16.03 -52.96
C ASP A 15 -8.23 -17.28 -52.94
N ASN A 16 -9.22 -17.25 -52.05
CA ASN A 16 -10.56 -17.81 -52.24
C ASN A 16 -11.44 -17.39 -51.06
N GLY A 17 -12.25 -16.35 -51.27
CA GLY A 17 -13.41 -16.04 -50.45
C GLY A 17 -14.64 -16.87 -50.82
N SER A 18 -15.55 -17.04 -49.87
CA SER A 18 -17.01 -17.22 -50.09
C SER A 18 -17.76 -17.01 -48.76
N THR A 19 -18.79 -16.18 -48.79
CA THR A 19 -19.68 -15.73 -47.70
C THR A 19 -21.00 -16.57 -47.65
N PRO A 20 -22.08 -16.15 -46.97
CA PRO A 20 -22.41 -16.34 -45.55
C PRO A 20 -23.70 -17.20 -45.34
N SER A 21 -24.04 -17.58 -44.10
CA SER A 21 -25.40 -18.04 -43.75
C SER A 21 -25.71 -17.81 -42.27
N ALA A 22 -26.96 -17.40 -42.01
CA ALA A 22 -27.53 -17.08 -40.72
C ALA A 22 -28.66 -18.07 -40.37
N ASP A 23 -28.66 -18.56 -39.13
CA ASP A 23 -29.75 -19.10 -38.28
C ASP A 23 -29.01 -19.72 -37.06
N GLY A 24 -29.36 -19.59 -35.78
CA GLY A 24 -30.62 -19.38 -35.09
C GLY A 24 -30.77 -20.50 -34.04
N GLY A 25 -30.65 -20.19 -32.73
CA GLY A 25 -31.24 -21.01 -31.65
C GLY A 25 -30.31 -21.74 -30.64
N ASP A 26 -30.25 -21.16 -29.43
CA ASP A 26 -30.24 -21.71 -28.06
C ASP A 26 -29.31 -22.85 -27.57
N GLN A 27 -28.54 -22.45 -26.53
CA GLN A 27 -28.28 -23.09 -25.22
C GLN A 27 -27.71 -24.51 -25.15
N ASP A 28 -26.44 -24.60 -24.70
CA ASP A 28 -26.13 -25.33 -23.47
C ASP A 28 -24.84 -24.80 -22.81
N SER A 29 -24.73 -25.06 -21.52
CA SER A 29 -24.11 -24.27 -20.49
C SER A 29 -22.75 -24.84 -20.11
N THR A 30 -21.69 -24.05 -20.22
CA THR A 30 -20.39 -24.32 -19.55
C THR A 30 -19.94 -23.09 -18.79
N PRO A 31 -19.30 -23.24 -17.61
CA PRO A 31 -19.09 -22.15 -16.66
C PRO A 31 -18.24 -21.06 -17.30
N GLY A 32 -18.83 -19.87 -17.42
CA GLY A 32 -18.23 -18.73 -18.08
C GLY A 32 -16.86 -18.39 -17.49
N GLU A 33 -15.91 -18.24 -18.40
CA GLU A 33 -14.74 -17.40 -18.25
C GLU A 33 -15.11 -16.16 -17.41
N MET A 34 -14.39 -15.94 -16.32
CA MET A 34 -14.44 -14.67 -15.61
C MET A 34 -14.07 -13.58 -16.60
N GLY A 35 -15.10 -12.91 -17.12
CA GLY A 35 -14.96 -11.80 -18.05
C GLY A 35 -14.00 -10.78 -17.45
N ASN A 36 -12.90 -10.59 -18.16
CA ASN A 36 -11.96 -9.49 -18.01
C ASN A 36 -12.76 -8.18 -18.02
N LEU A 37 -13.15 -7.71 -16.83
CA LEU A 37 -13.61 -6.34 -16.62
C LEU A 37 -12.39 -5.48 -16.89
N GLY A 38 -12.29 -5.02 -18.13
CA GLY A 38 -11.11 -4.38 -18.68
C GLY A 38 -10.51 -3.37 -17.71
N ASP A 39 -9.18 -3.39 -17.64
CA ASP A 39 -8.39 -2.54 -16.76
C ASP A 39 -8.91 -1.08 -16.84
N PRO A 40 -9.49 -0.55 -15.76
CA PRO A 40 -10.03 0.80 -15.72
C PRO A 40 -8.95 1.89 -15.86
N LEU A 41 -7.67 1.50 -15.89
CA LEU A 41 -6.51 2.35 -16.17
C LEU A 41 -6.09 2.31 -17.66
N ALA A 42 -6.69 1.45 -18.48
CA ALA A 42 -6.34 1.30 -19.90
C ALA A 42 -6.55 2.62 -20.67
N GLY A 43 -5.44 3.26 -21.04
CA GLY A 43 -5.43 4.49 -21.86
C GLY A 43 -5.12 5.78 -21.09
N LEU A 44 -5.01 5.76 -19.76
CA LEU A 44 -4.52 6.91 -18.99
C LEU A 44 -2.99 6.93 -19.03
N LYS A 45 -2.39 8.03 -19.51
CA LYS A 45 -0.95 8.28 -19.39
C LYS A 45 -0.65 8.75 -17.97
N ILE A 46 -0.37 7.81 -17.07
CA ILE A 46 0.01 8.09 -15.69
C ILE A 46 1.54 8.08 -15.58
N CYS A 47 2.10 9.01 -14.80
CA CYS A 47 3.55 9.24 -14.71
C CYS A 47 4.31 8.13 -13.96
N SER A 48 3.62 7.38 -13.09
CA SER A 48 4.11 6.14 -12.52
C SER A 48 3.25 4.98 -13.02
N ALA A 49 3.88 3.87 -13.37
CA ALA A 49 3.22 2.61 -13.66
C ALA A 49 3.49 1.69 -12.48
N LEU A 50 2.78 1.93 -11.37
CA LEU A 50 2.84 1.02 -10.22
C LEU A 50 2.31 -0.34 -10.66
N ASP A 51 3.02 -1.38 -10.25
CA ASP A 51 2.59 -2.75 -10.48
C ASP A 51 1.55 -3.15 -9.42
N PHE A 52 0.37 -3.56 -9.88
CA PHE A 52 -0.69 -4.11 -9.04
C PHE A 52 -0.94 -5.59 -9.34
N GLN A 53 -0.05 -6.25 -10.09
CA GLN A 53 -0.18 -7.66 -10.39
C GLN A 53 -0.12 -8.49 -9.11
N GLY A 54 -1.10 -9.38 -8.94
CA GLY A 54 -1.14 -10.32 -7.81
C GLY A 54 -1.57 -9.72 -6.47
N VAL A 55 -1.91 -8.43 -6.41
CA VAL A 55 -2.31 -7.79 -5.15
C VAL A 55 -3.71 -8.23 -4.71
N ASN A 56 -3.86 -8.40 -3.40
CA ASN A 56 -5.14 -8.63 -2.73
C ASN A 56 -5.74 -7.28 -2.35
N TRP A 57 -6.77 -6.87 -3.09
CA TRP A 57 -7.52 -5.66 -2.77
C TRP A 57 -8.43 -5.88 -1.55
N PRO A 58 -8.58 -4.89 -0.64
CA PRO A 58 -9.56 -4.97 0.42
C PRO A 58 -10.97 -5.28 -0.10
N ASP A 59 -11.61 -6.31 0.46
CA ASP A 59 -12.94 -6.80 0.01
C ASP A 59 -14.05 -5.75 0.14
N VAL A 60 -13.87 -4.80 1.05
CA VAL A 60 -14.79 -3.67 1.24
C VAL A 60 -14.87 -2.74 0.01
N LEU A 61 -13.81 -2.71 -0.82
CA LEU A 61 -13.76 -1.84 -1.99
C LEU A 61 -14.51 -2.43 -3.18
N LYS A 62 -15.46 -1.67 -3.72
CA LYS A 62 -16.07 -1.93 -5.02
C LYS A 62 -15.03 -1.78 -6.13
N ILE A 63 -15.27 -2.43 -7.27
CA ILE A 63 -14.38 -2.37 -8.44
C ILE A 63 -14.10 -0.91 -8.88
N SER A 64 -15.11 -0.05 -8.88
CA SER A 64 -14.95 1.37 -9.20
C SER A 64 -14.06 2.11 -8.20
N GLU A 65 -14.07 1.72 -6.94
CA GLU A 65 -13.24 2.31 -5.89
C GLU A 65 -11.80 1.84 -5.99
N ARG A 66 -11.57 0.54 -6.30
CA ARG A 66 -10.24 -0.02 -6.62
C ARG A 66 -9.55 0.75 -7.76
N SER A 67 -10.33 1.09 -8.79
CA SER A 67 -9.87 1.89 -9.92
C SER A 67 -9.43 3.29 -9.49
N ALA A 68 -10.25 3.95 -8.67
CA ALA A 68 -10.00 5.31 -8.21
C ALA A 68 -8.80 5.38 -7.26
N ILE A 69 -8.71 4.49 -6.28
CA ILE A 69 -7.56 4.42 -5.36
C ILE A 69 -6.28 4.04 -6.10
N GLY A 70 -6.32 3.07 -7.03
CA GLY A 70 -5.16 2.70 -7.84
C GLY A 70 -4.65 3.88 -8.67
N LEU A 71 -5.56 4.66 -9.27
CA LEU A 71 -5.19 5.89 -9.98
C LEU A 71 -4.62 6.95 -9.03
N GLY A 72 -5.21 7.14 -7.85
CA GLY A 72 -4.72 8.04 -6.82
C GLY A 72 -3.30 7.70 -6.37
N LEU A 73 -3.04 6.42 -6.08
CA LEU A 73 -1.72 5.90 -5.72
C LEU A 73 -0.70 6.13 -6.84
N ASN A 74 -1.04 5.86 -8.11
CA ASN A 74 -0.11 6.13 -9.21
C ASN A 74 0.21 7.63 -9.35
N ILE A 75 -0.78 8.51 -9.17
CA ILE A 75 -0.58 9.96 -9.30
C ILE A 75 0.27 10.47 -8.13
N THR A 76 -0.17 10.25 -6.89
CA THR A 76 0.53 10.77 -5.70
C THR A 76 1.90 10.10 -5.54
N GLY A 77 1.99 8.80 -5.78
CA GLY A 77 3.25 8.06 -5.75
C GLY A 77 4.31 8.54 -6.74
N SER A 78 3.90 9.18 -7.84
CA SER A 78 4.85 9.73 -8.82
C SER A 78 5.71 10.88 -8.29
N PHE A 79 5.34 11.48 -7.16
CA PHE A 79 6.11 12.54 -6.50
C PHE A 79 7.13 12.02 -5.48
N GLU A 80 7.00 10.76 -5.03
CA GLU A 80 7.77 10.22 -3.91
C GLU A 80 9.10 9.56 -4.31
N GLY A 81 9.24 9.16 -5.58
CA GLY A 81 10.47 8.57 -6.09
C GLY A 81 10.26 7.67 -7.31
N THR A 82 11.35 7.09 -7.83
CA THR A 82 11.31 6.30 -9.07
C THR A 82 11.18 4.79 -8.86
N VAL A 83 11.21 4.31 -7.60
CA VAL A 83 11.20 2.86 -7.27
C VAL A 83 9.81 2.40 -6.83
N GLY A 84 8.83 3.29 -6.75
CA GLY A 84 7.43 2.96 -6.45
C GLY A 84 7.26 2.33 -5.08
N TRP A 85 6.72 1.11 -5.03
CA TRP A 85 6.42 0.39 -3.79
C TRP A 85 7.62 0.13 -2.90
N ALA A 86 8.83 0.10 -3.46
CA ALA A 86 10.09 -0.14 -2.76
C ALA A 86 10.94 1.13 -2.56
N ASN A 87 10.31 2.31 -2.65
CA ASN A 87 10.96 3.56 -2.25
C ASN A 87 11.42 3.46 -0.79
N LEU A 88 12.68 3.84 -0.54
CA LEU A 88 13.30 3.86 0.77
C LEU A 88 13.89 5.24 1.04
N ALA A 89 13.54 5.82 2.18
CA ALA A 89 14.15 7.05 2.67
C ALA A 89 14.91 6.79 3.97
N ASN A 90 16.11 7.36 4.07
CA ASN A 90 16.98 7.20 5.23
C ASN A 90 16.57 8.12 6.40
N ASN A 91 17.33 8.11 7.49
CA ASN A 91 17.02 8.83 8.73
C ASN A 91 17.30 10.36 8.70
N PHE A 92 17.13 11.05 7.56
CA PHE A 92 17.55 12.45 7.43
C PHE A 92 16.72 13.42 8.30
N ASP A 93 15.46 13.08 8.57
CA ASP A 93 14.49 13.83 9.36
C ASP A 93 14.30 13.28 10.80
N GLY A 94 15.07 12.25 11.16
CA GLY A 94 14.99 11.60 12.46
C GLY A 94 13.81 10.64 12.60
N GLN A 95 13.21 10.15 11.51
CA GLN A 95 12.10 9.17 11.54
C GLN A 95 12.56 7.70 11.49
N GLY A 96 13.86 7.45 11.62
CA GLY A 96 14.44 6.11 11.52
C GLY A 96 14.58 5.72 10.06
N MET A 97 13.57 5.11 9.48
CA MET A 97 13.49 4.74 8.07
C MET A 97 12.06 4.94 7.61
N SER A 98 11.88 5.39 6.37
CA SER A 98 10.60 5.35 5.67
C SER A 98 10.66 4.33 4.55
N LEU A 99 9.59 3.57 4.36
CA LEU A 99 9.46 2.56 3.33
C LEU A 99 8.11 2.71 2.63
N GLY A 100 8.12 2.56 1.33
CA GLY A 100 6.90 2.45 0.54
C GLY A 100 6.44 3.77 -0.08
N LEU A 101 5.30 3.66 -0.77
CA LEU A 101 4.72 4.74 -1.55
C LEU A 101 4.18 5.88 -0.68
N LEU A 102 3.73 5.55 0.54
CA LEU A 102 3.11 6.50 1.47
C LEU A 102 4.07 6.93 2.59
N GLN A 103 5.37 6.66 2.43
CA GLN A 103 6.43 7.03 3.39
C GLN A 103 6.14 6.57 4.82
N GLN A 104 5.55 5.39 5.00
CA GLN A 104 5.35 4.81 6.33
C GLN A 104 6.70 4.66 7.01
N ASN A 105 6.81 5.10 8.27
CA ASN A 105 8.08 5.23 8.94
C ASN A 105 8.06 4.76 10.39
N LEU A 106 9.26 4.42 10.88
CA LEU A 106 9.46 3.91 12.23
C LEU A 106 9.21 4.99 13.30
N GLY A 107 9.55 6.24 13.00
CA GLY A 107 9.44 7.35 13.94
C GLY A 107 8.00 7.66 14.34
N GLN A 108 7.06 7.65 13.40
CA GLN A 108 5.63 7.84 13.68
C GLN A 108 4.92 6.56 14.13
N GLY A 109 5.59 5.40 14.05
CA GLY A 109 4.95 4.13 14.36
C GLY A 109 4.09 3.59 13.20
N SER A 110 4.10 4.21 12.02
CA SER A 110 3.22 3.84 10.90
C SER A 110 3.73 2.65 10.09
N LEU A 111 5.04 2.36 10.14
CA LEU A 111 5.62 1.21 9.45
C LEU A 111 5.47 -0.09 10.24
N GLN A 112 5.46 -0.02 11.56
CA GLN A 112 5.43 -1.19 12.44
C GLN A 112 4.19 -2.07 12.26
N PRO A 113 2.95 -1.53 12.11
CA PRO A 113 1.78 -2.33 11.79
C PRO A 113 1.92 -3.14 10.50
N LEU A 114 2.48 -2.55 9.44
CA LEU A 114 2.70 -3.24 8.16
C LEU A 114 3.69 -4.40 8.32
N LEU A 115 4.79 -4.17 9.02
CA LEU A 115 5.79 -5.20 9.28
C LEU A 115 5.26 -6.33 10.19
N MET A 116 4.40 -5.99 11.15
CA MET A 116 3.70 -6.98 11.97
C MET A 116 2.70 -7.79 11.14
N SER A 117 1.97 -7.15 10.23
CA SER A 117 1.05 -7.84 9.32
C SER A 117 1.79 -8.80 8.41
N MET A 118 2.93 -8.38 7.82
CA MET A 118 3.80 -9.28 7.05
C MET A 118 4.25 -10.49 7.86
N ARG A 119 4.65 -10.28 9.11
CA ARG A 119 5.07 -11.38 10.00
C ARG A 119 3.95 -12.36 10.27
N GLN A 120 2.73 -11.88 10.42
CA GLN A 120 1.57 -12.68 10.78
C GLN A 120 1.00 -13.44 9.59
N ASN A 121 0.85 -12.76 8.46
CA ASN A 121 0.10 -13.23 7.31
C ASN A 121 0.98 -13.84 6.22
N TYR A 122 2.24 -13.39 6.12
CA TYR A 122 3.17 -13.77 5.05
C TYR A 122 4.59 -14.08 5.58
N PRO A 123 4.72 -14.95 6.61
CA PRO A 123 6.03 -15.26 7.19
C PRO A 123 7.03 -15.84 6.16
N GLU A 124 6.53 -16.52 5.13
CA GLU A 124 7.35 -17.06 4.03
C GLU A 124 8.03 -15.98 3.19
N VAL A 125 7.40 -14.81 3.01
CA VAL A 125 8.02 -13.67 2.32
C VAL A 125 9.18 -13.15 3.16
N LEU A 126 8.98 -12.99 4.47
CA LEU A 126 10.06 -12.59 5.37
C LEU A 126 11.18 -13.63 5.41
N ASP A 127 10.85 -14.91 5.35
CA ASP A 127 11.84 -15.99 5.30
C ASP A 127 12.71 -15.98 4.05
N GLN A 128 12.15 -15.52 2.92
CA GLN A 128 12.86 -15.38 1.64
C GLN A 128 13.74 -14.13 1.63
N GLU A 129 13.21 -12.99 2.09
CA GLU A 129 13.85 -11.69 1.91
C GLU A 129 14.83 -11.32 3.03
N PHE A 130 14.64 -11.85 4.24
CA PHE A 130 15.47 -11.52 5.41
C PHE A 130 16.21 -12.73 5.95
N SER A 131 17.50 -12.53 6.23
CA SER A 131 18.30 -13.51 6.99
C SER A 131 17.74 -13.74 8.40
N LEU A 132 18.12 -14.87 9.01
CA LEU A 132 17.70 -15.20 10.38
C LEU A 132 18.08 -14.11 11.40
N GLU A 133 19.26 -13.51 11.26
CA GLU A 133 19.74 -12.44 12.13
C GLU A 133 18.93 -11.16 11.95
N GLN A 134 18.65 -10.77 10.70
CA GLN A 134 17.83 -9.60 10.40
C GLN A 134 16.41 -9.77 10.95
N LYS A 135 15.76 -10.90 10.71
CA LYS A 135 14.43 -11.19 11.26
C LYS A 135 14.41 -11.14 12.78
N SER A 136 15.38 -11.78 13.44
CA SER A 136 15.46 -11.76 14.90
C SER A 136 15.60 -10.33 15.44
N SER A 137 16.44 -9.51 14.81
CA SER A 137 16.61 -8.10 15.18
C SER A 137 15.33 -7.29 14.95
N LEU A 138 14.71 -7.44 13.78
CA LEU A 138 13.47 -6.76 13.40
C LEU A 138 12.31 -7.12 14.33
N PHE A 139 12.11 -8.41 14.60
CA PHE A 139 11.02 -8.88 15.45
C PHE A 139 11.19 -8.50 16.92
N THR A 140 12.44 -8.33 17.37
CA THR A 140 12.71 -7.79 18.70
C THR A 140 12.26 -6.33 18.77
N MET A 141 12.60 -5.50 17.77
CA MET A 141 12.14 -4.11 17.71
C MET A 141 10.61 -4.01 17.65
N LEU A 142 9.94 -4.83 16.83
CA LEU A 142 8.48 -4.82 16.74
C LEU A 142 7.81 -5.23 18.06
N ARG A 143 8.38 -6.21 18.78
CA ARG A 143 7.88 -6.60 20.10
C ARG A 143 8.03 -5.45 21.09
N GLU A 144 9.21 -4.86 21.19
CA GLU A 144 9.47 -3.73 22.09
C GLU A 144 8.54 -2.54 21.79
N TRP A 145 8.28 -2.25 20.52
CA TRP A 145 7.32 -1.22 20.10
C TRP A 145 5.89 -1.53 20.57
N SER A 146 5.44 -2.78 20.40
CA SER A 146 4.11 -3.20 20.82
C SER A 146 3.95 -3.18 22.34
N ASP A 147 4.95 -3.63 23.08
CA ASP A 147 4.92 -3.68 24.55
C ASP A 147 4.88 -2.29 25.20
N GLN A 148 5.28 -1.24 24.46
CA GLN A 148 5.16 0.16 24.90
C GLN A 148 3.74 0.74 24.76
N GLY A 149 2.75 -0.07 24.33
CA GLY A 149 1.35 0.34 24.19
C GLY A 149 1.08 1.29 23.02
N GLN A 150 2.09 1.59 22.19
CA GLN A 150 1.92 2.42 21.00
C GLN A 150 1.21 1.67 19.86
N SER A 151 1.26 0.33 19.87
CA SER A 151 0.57 -0.49 18.87
C SER A 151 -0.93 -0.21 18.85
N PHE A 152 -1.58 -0.27 20.00
CA PHE A 152 -3.02 -0.06 20.15
C PHE A 152 -3.51 1.30 19.63
N LEU A 153 -2.73 2.36 19.87
CA LEU A 153 -3.07 3.72 19.42
C LEU A 153 -2.97 3.84 17.90
N VAL A 154 -1.94 3.28 17.28
CA VAL A 154 -1.77 3.40 15.83
C VAL A 154 -2.72 2.46 15.09
N SER A 155 -2.89 1.22 15.55
CA SER A 155 -3.66 0.20 14.83
C SER A 155 -5.18 0.46 14.83
N SER A 156 -5.72 1.14 15.84
CA SER A 156 -7.13 1.57 15.89
C SER A 156 -7.50 2.59 14.81
N HIS A 157 -6.53 3.31 14.28
CA HIS A 157 -6.75 4.36 13.28
C HIS A 157 -6.64 3.88 11.83
N TRP A 158 -5.73 2.95 11.54
CA TRP A 158 -5.49 2.48 10.17
C TRP A 158 -6.49 1.41 9.70
N SER A 159 -7.70 1.43 10.25
CA SER A 159 -8.53 0.24 10.34
C SER A 159 -9.78 0.17 9.49
N GLY A 160 -9.57 -0.10 8.20
CA GLY A 160 -10.53 -0.91 7.45
C GLY A 160 -10.47 -2.42 7.80
N SER A 161 -9.43 -2.85 8.54
CA SER A 161 -9.13 -4.25 8.86
C SER A 161 -8.82 -4.50 10.35
N ALA A 162 -9.16 -3.57 11.27
CA ALA A 162 -8.78 -3.71 12.68
C ALA A 162 -9.41 -4.83 13.47
N SER A 163 -10.56 -5.31 13.01
CA SER A 163 -11.31 -6.31 13.75
C SER A 163 -10.52 -7.62 13.93
N LEU A 164 -9.43 -7.83 13.17
CA LEU A 164 -8.58 -9.01 13.27
C LEU A 164 -7.38 -8.83 14.24
N TRP A 165 -6.72 -7.67 14.32
CA TRP A 165 -5.53 -7.51 15.17
C TRP A 165 -5.83 -7.33 16.67
N ALA A 166 -7.00 -6.81 17.03
CA ALA A 166 -7.37 -6.58 18.43
C ALA A 166 -7.77 -7.86 19.19
N GLN A 167 -8.20 -8.92 18.49
CA GLN A 167 -8.67 -10.16 19.13
C GLN A 167 -7.52 -11.11 19.50
N GLU A 168 -6.42 -11.14 18.75
CA GLU A 168 -5.41 -12.19 18.88
C GLU A 168 -4.38 -11.95 20.00
N LEU A 169 -4.13 -10.69 20.39
CA LEU A 169 -3.29 -10.36 21.55
C LEU A 169 -4.01 -10.50 22.89
N SER A 170 -5.34 -10.63 22.89
CA SER A 170 -6.14 -10.82 24.12
C SER A 170 -6.04 -12.24 24.71
N VAL A 171 -5.48 -13.20 23.95
CA VAL A 171 -5.46 -14.62 24.34
C VAL A 171 -4.19 -15.01 25.12
N LEU A 172 -3.28 -14.06 25.39
CA LEU A 172 -2.01 -14.34 26.07
C LEU A 172 -1.75 -13.52 27.34
N ASP A 173 -2.71 -12.76 27.84
CA ASP A 173 -2.56 -12.08 29.14
C ASP A 173 -3.87 -12.07 29.93
N THR A 174 -4.12 -13.17 30.65
CA THR A 174 -5.02 -13.11 31.79
C THR A 174 -4.34 -12.39 32.95
N VAL A 175 -4.99 -11.33 33.40
CA VAL A 175 -4.80 -10.56 34.64
C VAL A 175 -3.89 -9.32 34.52
N SER A 176 -4.49 -8.16 34.23
CA SER A 176 -4.50 -7.00 35.16
C SER A 176 -5.35 -5.85 34.62
N GLU A 177 -5.96 -5.09 35.52
CA GLU A 177 -7.02 -4.10 35.31
C GLU A 177 -6.70 -3.01 34.27
N SER A 178 -7.61 -2.79 33.31
CA SER A 178 -7.55 -1.73 32.29
C SER A 178 -8.42 -0.53 32.68
N PRO A 179 -7.98 0.72 32.43
CA PRO A 179 -8.83 1.89 32.59
C PRO A 179 -9.83 1.96 31.43
N SER A 180 -11.12 2.14 31.75
CA SER A 180 -12.19 2.21 30.76
C SER A 180 -12.09 3.50 29.94
N VAL A 181 -11.79 3.37 28.64
CA VAL A 181 -11.91 4.45 27.67
C VAL A 181 -13.27 4.33 27.00
N SER A 182 -14.14 5.30 27.26
CA SER A 182 -15.49 5.38 26.69
C SER A 182 -15.43 5.69 25.19
N PHE A 183 -16.02 4.80 24.39
CA PHE A 183 -16.14 4.86 22.94
C PHE A 183 -17.07 6.03 22.53
N LEU A 184 -16.51 7.06 21.89
CA LEU A 184 -17.26 8.19 21.33
C LEU A 184 -17.47 7.99 19.82
N SER A 185 -18.67 8.40 19.36
CA SER A 185 -19.19 8.24 18.00
C SER A 185 -18.26 8.78 16.89
N SER A 186 -18.23 8.05 15.77
CA SER A 186 -17.21 8.04 14.72
C SER A 186 -17.23 9.17 13.68
N SER A 187 -17.99 10.25 13.88
CA SER A 187 -18.16 11.28 12.84
C SER A 187 -17.30 12.54 13.03
N GLY A 188 -16.61 12.71 14.17
CA GLY A 188 -15.74 13.89 14.45
C GLY A 188 -14.30 13.55 14.85
N LEU A 189 -13.92 12.27 14.82
CA LEU A 189 -12.64 11.80 15.36
C LEU A 189 -11.51 11.81 14.33
N ASP A 190 -11.81 11.97 13.05
CA ASP A 190 -10.86 11.62 12.00
C ASP A 190 -9.74 12.67 11.80
N SER A 191 -10.11 13.96 11.81
CA SER A 191 -9.10 15.06 11.84
C SER A 191 -8.42 15.20 13.21
N SER A 192 -9.09 14.81 14.29
CA SER A 192 -8.53 14.85 15.66
C SER A 192 -7.46 13.79 15.86
N PHE A 193 -7.57 12.63 15.20
CA PHE A 193 -6.64 11.52 15.40
C PHE A 193 -5.33 11.65 14.61
N ASN A 194 -5.34 12.20 13.38
CA ASN A 194 -4.08 12.53 12.69
C ASN A 194 -3.29 13.61 13.44
N PHE A 195 -3.98 14.56 14.06
CA PHE A 195 -3.35 15.50 14.99
C PHE A 195 -2.77 14.76 16.21
N LEU A 196 -3.50 13.80 16.79
CA LEU A 196 -2.98 12.98 17.90
C LEU A 196 -1.78 12.11 17.49
N LEU A 197 -1.78 11.51 16.30
CA LEU A 197 -0.63 10.76 15.75
C LEU A 197 0.57 11.67 15.48
N ALA A 198 0.35 12.89 14.95
CA ALA A 198 1.40 13.88 14.79
C ALA A 198 1.94 14.41 16.14
N LEU A 199 1.12 14.35 17.20
CA LEU A 199 1.52 14.68 18.57
C LEU A 199 2.13 13.49 19.33
N LEU A 200 2.04 12.25 18.82
CA LEU A 200 2.72 11.13 19.44
C LEU A 200 4.22 11.42 19.40
N PRO A 201 4.92 11.28 20.54
CA PRO A 201 6.36 11.41 20.54
C PRO A 201 6.92 10.34 19.60
N LYS A 202 7.92 10.73 18.80
CA LYS A 202 8.61 9.79 17.91
C LYS A 202 8.93 8.51 18.67
N ASN A 203 8.70 7.34 18.07
CA ASN A 203 9.11 6.09 18.67
C ASN A 203 10.64 5.98 18.65
N LYS A 204 11.24 6.57 19.67
CA LYS A 204 12.68 6.73 19.77
C LYS A 204 13.38 5.38 19.75
N SER A 205 12.80 4.36 20.39
CA SER A 205 13.34 3.01 20.43
C SER A 205 13.49 2.40 19.02
N SER A 206 12.45 2.50 18.18
CA SER A 206 12.48 2.02 16.79
C SER A 206 13.46 2.81 15.93
N VAL A 207 13.53 4.13 16.14
CA VAL A 207 14.50 5.00 15.44
C VAL A 207 15.94 4.66 15.83
N ASP A 208 16.22 4.52 17.13
CA ASP A 208 17.54 4.16 17.64
C ASP A 208 17.97 2.75 17.18
N TRP A 209 17.01 1.82 17.13
CA TRP A 209 17.21 0.50 16.56
C TRP A 209 17.63 0.60 15.08
N ALA A 210 16.92 1.39 14.27
CA ALA A 210 17.27 1.58 12.86
C ALA A 210 18.67 2.18 12.69
N VAL A 211 19.00 3.23 13.45
CA VAL A 211 20.35 3.85 13.50
C VAL A 211 21.45 2.84 13.80
N SER A 212 21.18 1.91 14.71
CA SER A 212 22.18 0.92 15.17
C SER A 212 22.31 -0.28 14.21
N ASN A 213 21.23 -0.67 13.55
CA ASN A 213 21.16 -1.94 12.82
C ASN A 213 21.17 -1.78 11.30
N ILE A 214 20.42 -0.82 10.77
CA ILE A 214 20.14 -0.69 9.33
C ILE A 214 21.18 0.18 8.61
N TYR A 215 21.81 1.13 9.31
CA TYR A 215 22.71 2.10 8.69
C TYR A 215 24.20 1.77 8.91
N SER A 216 25.02 2.07 7.90
CA SER A 216 26.47 2.11 8.00
C SER A 216 26.95 3.41 8.65
N ARG A 217 28.25 3.49 8.96
CA ARG A 217 28.84 4.65 9.68
C ARG A 217 28.68 5.98 8.92
N ASP A 218 28.55 5.92 7.61
CA ASP A 218 28.31 7.05 6.70
C ASP A 218 26.82 7.43 6.59
N LYS A 219 25.94 6.82 7.40
CA LYS A 219 24.49 7.01 7.43
C LYS A 219 23.75 6.56 6.16
N ASN A 220 24.42 5.79 5.30
CA ASN A 220 23.78 5.09 4.20
C ASN A 220 23.17 3.77 4.70
N PHE A 221 22.19 3.24 3.98
CA PHE A 221 21.69 1.90 4.25
C PHE A 221 22.81 0.88 4.06
N LYS A 222 22.92 -0.07 4.99
CA LYS A 222 23.70 -1.27 4.74
C LYS A 222 23.04 -2.06 3.59
N PRO A 223 23.82 -2.53 2.59
CA PRO A 223 23.26 -3.19 1.41
C PRO A 223 22.33 -4.35 1.76
N GLU A 224 22.70 -5.19 2.72
CA GLU A 224 21.90 -6.35 3.11
C GLU A 224 20.52 -5.99 3.67
N TRP A 225 20.41 -4.85 4.38
CA TRP A 225 19.12 -4.38 4.88
C TRP A 225 18.31 -3.68 3.80
N LYS A 226 18.98 -2.92 2.93
CA LYS A 226 18.34 -2.29 1.79
C LYS A 226 17.69 -3.33 0.89
N ASP A 227 18.46 -4.34 0.50
CA ASP A 227 18.01 -5.41 -0.40
C ASP A 227 16.83 -6.16 0.22
N SER A 228 16.89 -6.53 1.52
CA SER A 228 15.77 -7.20 2.19
C SER A 228 14.47 -6.35 2.24
N PHE A 229 14.58 -5.06 2.56
CA PHE A 229 13.38 -4.21 2.62
C PHE A 229 12.82 -3.92 1.23
N GLN A 230 13.67 -3.73 0.21
CA GLN A 230 13.20 -3.51 -1.15
C GLN A 230 12.60 -4.79 -1.73
N GLY A 231 13.25 -5.95 -1.55
CA GLY A 231 12.74 -7.23 -2.02
C GLY A 231 11.38 -7.56 -1.42
N MET A 232 11.21 -7.38 -0.11
CA MET A 232 9.90 -7.51 0.54
C MET A 232 8.89 -6.49 -0.02
N ALA A 233 9.31 -5.24 -0.24
CA ALA A 233 8.39 -4.19 -0.66
C ALA A 233 7.95 -4.29 -2.13
N GLU A 234 8.67 -5.06 -2.94
CA GLU A 234 8.30 -5.40 -4.31
C GLU A 234 7.31 -6.57 -4.40
N THR A 235 7.08 -7.32 -3.31
CA THR A 235 6.16 -8.47 -3.36
C THR A 235 4.69 -8.03 -3.35
N PRO A 236 3.79 -8.75 -4.07
CA PRO A 236 2.37 -8.42 -4.07
C PRO A 236 1.74 -8.46 -2.67
N GLU A 237 2.26 -9.28 -1.75
CA GLU A 237 1.82 -9.37 -0.36
C GLU A 237 2.05 -8.04 0.37
N TYR A 238 3.27 -7.48 0.32
CA TYR A 238 3.55 -6.19 0.96
C TYR A 238 2.82 -5.04 0.26
N VAL A 239 2.69 -5.08 -1.07
CA VAL A 239 1.90 -4.09 -1.81
C VAL A 239 0.43 -4.14 -1.36
N SER A 240 -0.12 -5.33 -1.12
CA SER A 240 -1.49 -5.48 -0.58
C SER A 240 -1.64 -4.84 0.80
N GLU A 241 -0.64 -5.00 1.68
CA GLU A 241 -0.62 -4.33 2.98
C GLU A 241 -0.55 -2.79 2.85
N GLN A 242 0.26 -2.28 1.92
CA GLN A 242 0.30 -0.83 1.63
C GLN A 242 -1.03 -0.29 1.09
N ILE A 243 -1.71 -1.04 0.22
CA ILE A 243 -3.04 -0.70 -0.29
C ILE A 243 -4.07 -0.74 0.84
N GLY A 244 -3.99 -1.73 1.72
CA GLY A 244 -4.82 -1.83 2.93
C GLY A 244 -4.65 -0.59 3.81
N ALA A 245 -3.40 -0.15 4.03
CA ALA A 245 -3.13 1.09 4.75
C ALA A 245 -3.66 2.33 4.01
N ALA A 246 -3.63 2.35 2.68
CA ALA A 246 -4.18 3.45 1.88
C ALA A 246 -5.71 3.59 1.98
N LEU A 247 -6.42 2.58 2.50
CA LEU A 247 -7.87 2.61 2.63
C LEU A 247 -8.35 3.76 3.53
N TYR A 248 -7.59 4.06 4.58
CA TYR A 248 -7.86 5.22 5.44
C TYR A 248 -7.88 6.55 4.64
N LEU A 249 -6.89 6.72 3.76
CA LEU A 249 -6.78 7.91 2.90
C LEU A 249 -7.91 7.97 1.88
N HIS A 250 -8.34 6.81 1.39
CA HIS A 250 -9.50 6.68 0.53
C HIS A 250 -10.79 7.11 1.24
N GLU A 251 -11.05 6.60 2.45
CA GLU A 251 -12.23 6.94 3.26
C GLU A 251 -12.28 8.45 3.56
N ARG A 252 -11.14 9.04 3.90
CA ARG A 252 -11.01 10.48 4.13
C ARG A 252 -11.23 11.30 2.86
N ALA A 253 -10.73 10.84 1.72
CA ALA A 253 -11.04 11.48 0.44
C ALA A 253 -12.54 11.39 0.10
N GLN A 254 -13.19 10.25 0.40
CA GLN A 254 -14.63 10.08 0.22
C GLN A 254 -15.45 10.98 1.14
N SER A 255 -15.02 11.20 2.39
CA SER A 255 -15.72 12.11 3.30
C SER A 255 -15.73 13.54 2.75
N TYR A 256 -14.60 14.03 2.24
CA TYR A 256 -14.54 15.35 1.58
C TYR A 256 -15.49 15.48 0.39
N LEU A 257 -15.60 14.44 -0.43
CA LEU A 257 -16.56 14.45 -1.55
C LEU A 257 -18.00 14.56 -1.06
N SER A 258 -18.35 13.78 -0.04
CA SER A 258 -19.70 13.77 0.52
C SER A 258 -20.05 15.11 1.16
N GLU A 259 -19.17 15.63 2.02
CA GLU A 259 -19.40 16.84 2.80
C GLU A 259 -19.41 18.10 1.93
N LEU A 260 -18.52 18.17 0.93
CA LEU A 260 -18.43 19.30 0.00
C LEU A 260 -19.27 19.11 -1.28
N SER A 261 -20.05 18.03 -1.35
CA SER A 261 -20.96 17.69 -2.46
C SER A 261 -20.28 17.54 -3.84
N PHE A 262 -19.02 17.12 -3.87
CA PHE A 262 -18.33 16.78 -5.11
C PHE A 262 -18.61 15.33 -5.54
N LYS A 263 -18.59 15.06 -6.84
CA LYS A 263 -18.87 13.72 -7.39
C LYS A 263 -17.90 13.27 -8.47
N GLU A 264 -16.99 14.14 -8.90
CA GLU A 264 -16.09 13.83 -10.00
C GLU A 264 -14.83 13.11 -9.53
N LEU A 265 -14.32 12.20 -10.36
CA LEU A 265 -13.06 11.49 -10.11
C LEU A 265 -11.87 12.44 -9.88
N ARG A 266 -11.79 13.56 -10.61
CA ARG A 266 -10.73 14.57 -10.40
C ARG A 266 -10.76 15.16 -8.98
N SER A 267 -11.95 15.34 -8.42
CA SER A 267 -12.15 15.88 -7.08
C SER A 267 -11.72 14.85 -6.05
N TYR A 268 -12.04 13.57 -6.29
CA TYR A 268 -11.53 12.45 -5.50
C TYR A 268 -10.00 12.44 -5.48
N LEU A 269 -9.36 12.49 -6.65
CA LEU A 269 -7.90 12.42 -6.77
C LEU A 269 -7.22 13.60 -6.06
N PHE A 270 -7.79 14.80 -6.18
CA PHE A 270 -7.32 15.98 -5.45
C PHE A 270 -7.39 15.80 -3.94
N PHE A 271 -8.54 15.33 -3.42
CA PHE A 271 -8.69 15.11 -1.97
C PHE A 271 -7.85 13.95 -1.44
N PHE A 272 -7.66 12.89 -2.23
CA PHE A 272 -6.76 11.80 -1.91
C PHE A 272 -5.31 12.29 -1.78
N ASP A 273 -4.85 13.11 -2.73
CA ASP A 273 -3.52 13.71 -2.69
C ASP A 273 -3.32 14.62 -1.47
N ILE A 274 -4.35 15.41 -1.10
CA ILE A 274 -4.33 16.20 0.13
C ILE A 274 -4.29 15.32 1.38
N ALA A 275 -5.05 14.22 1.40
CA ALA A 275 -5.03 13.27 2.51
C ALA A 275 -3.63 12.67 2.71
N VAL A 276 -2.96 12.30 1.61
CA VAL A 276 -1.59 11.78 1.64
C VAL A 276 -0.61 12.85 2.14
N GLN A 277 -0.58 14.03 1.53
CA GLN A 277 0.48 15.02 1.77
C GLN A 277 0.31 15.79 3.09
N ASN A 278 -0.93 16.05 3.51
CA ASN A 278 -1.22 16.93 4.65
C ASN A 278 -1.91 16.22 5.81
N GLY A 279 -2.21 14.92 5.67
CA GLY A 279 -3.11 14.25 6.60
C GLY A 279 -4.55 14.76 6.51
N GLY A 280 -4.91 15.50 5.45
CA GLY A 280 -6.24 16.03 5.15
C GLY A 280 -6.47 17.51 5.48
N ILE A 281 -7.73 17.95 5.32
CA ILE A 281 -8.24 19.30 5.59
C ILE A 281 -9.05 19.27 6.90
N PRO A 282 -8.81 20.21 7.84
CA PRO A 282 -9.74 20.47 8.93
C PRO A 282 -11.04 21.02 8.33
N LEU A 283 -12.16 20.34 8.57
CA LEU A 283 -13.47 20.88 8.26
C LEU A 283 -13.99 21.52 9.55
N ASP A 284 -14.39 22.78 9.47
CA ASP A 284 -15.02 23.46 10.60
C ASP A 284 -16.43 22.88 10.76
N ASP A 285 -16.73 22.31 11.93
CA ASP A 285 -18.09 21.92 12.36
C ASP A 285 -19.00 23.14 12.56
#